data_AF-A0A942BDA7-F1
#
_entry.id   AF-A0A942BDA7-F1
#
_cell.length_a   1.000
_cell.length_b   1.000
_cell.length_c   1.000
_cell.angle_alpha   90.00
_cell.angle_beta   90.00
_cell.angle_gamma   90.00
#
_symmetry.space_group_name_H-M   'P 1'
#
loop_
_entity.id
_entity.type
_entity.pdbx_description
1 polymer ?
#
loop_
_entity_poly.entity_id
_entity_poly.type
_entity_poly.pdbx_seq_one_letter_code
_entity_poly.pdbx_strand_id
1 'polypeptide(L)'
;MNSPCLSKALRSAFFVLGASALSSGAFAAGLVFNPTFVGFSADQQATIQDALNDISGRYTDNVTVNLKFTNVNSGLGGSSQSLFGFTYGAFKSLLAADAKSALDNTAVASLPGGNPFGARGVALTRAQIRALGQSIGSDGNGFDCYISLNASLCFTRSQGAQVGKYDLHAVAQHEIDESMGIGGPASLIGSGFINTFVGAADLFRYSAAGVRTNLNSNSVGNYLSYDNGVTKVRDYNNGLFGGDYADWASDANPHVQDAFGTSGQLINYSNEEVMAGDGIGWDVKSVPEPTTMGLLGLGAIAAYRRRKKA
;
A
#
# COMPACT_ATOMS: atom_id res chain seq x y z
N MET A 1 -5.72 24.29 12.63
CA MET A 1 -6.86 23.62 11.97
C MET A 1 -6.50 22.16 11.89
N ASN A 2 -7.34 21.26 12.39
CA ASN A 2 -7.08 19.82 12.29
C ASN A 2 -7.07 19.47 10.79
N SER A 3 -5.97 18.88 10.31
CA SER A 3 -5.89 18.39 8.94
C SER A 3 -7.06 17.43 8.66
N PRO A 4 -7.75 17.56 7.52
CA PRO A 4 -8.84 16.67 7.18
C PRO A 4 -8.29 15.26 7.04
N CYS A 5 -9.03 14.34 7.65
CA CYS A 5 -8.82 12.92 7.55
C CYS A 5 -9.01 12.46 6.10
N LEU A 6 -8.11 11.62 5.60
CA LEU A 6 -8.38 10.73 4.48
C LEU A 6 -9.07 9.53 5.12
N SER A 7 -10.41 9.45 5.06
CA SER A 7 -11.15 8.34 5.66
C SER A 7 -12.36 7.93 4.85
N LYS A 8 -12.65 6.63 4.90
CA LYS A 8 -13.76 5.99 4.20
C LYS A 8 -15.15 6.46 4.63
N ALA A 9 -16.08 6.41 3.69
CA ALA A 9 -17.47 6.05 3.97
C ALA A 9 -17.62 4.53 3.79
N LEU A 10 -17.55 3.76 4.87
CA LEU A 10 -17.49 2.29 4.82
C LEU A 10 -18.75 1.68 4.16
N ARG A 11 -18.63 1.14 2.94
CA ARG A 11 -19.60 0.21 2.31
C ARG A 11 -18.87 -0.96 1.66
N SER A 12 -18.18 -1.77 2.46
CA SER A 12 -17.51 -2.98 1.97
C SER A 12 -18.49 -4.15 1.92
N ALA A 13 -18.69 -4.72 0.73
CA ALA A 13 -19.29 -6.04 0.57
C ALA A 13 -18.18 -7.09 0.63
N PHE A 14 -18.30 -8.06 1.55
CA PHE A 14 -17.37 -9.18 1.67
C PHE A 14 -17.86 -10.35 0.81
N PHE A 15 -16.97 -10.89 -0.02
CA PHE A 15 -17.24 -12.08 -0.81
C PHE A 15 -16.21 -13.17 -0.46
N VAL A 16 -16.69 -14.41 -0.31
CA VAL A 16 -15.84 -15.60 -0.16
C VAL A 16 -15.71 -16.25 -1.53
N LEU A 17 -14.49 -16.28 -2.09
CA LEU A 17 -14.22 -16.95 -3.36
C LEU A 17 -13.61 -18.34 -3.10
N GLY A 18 -14.15 -19.36 -3.80
CA GLY A 18 -13.54 -20.68 -3.90
C GLY A 18 -12.65 -20.76 -5.14
N ALA A 19 -11.45 -21.34 -4.99
CA ALA A 19 -10.44 -21.42 -6.04
C ALA A 19 -10.98 -22.14 -7.31
N SER A 20 -10.79 -21.52 -8.47
CA SER A 20 -11.11 -22.08 -9.79
C SER A 20 -9.90 -21.93 -10.74
N ALA A 21 -9.79 -22.85 -11.68
CA ALA A 21 -8.59 -23.16 -12.47
C ALA A 21 -7.97 -22.01 -13.28
N LEU A 22 -6.63 -22.07 -13.37
CA LEU A 22 -5.71 -21.10 -13.99
C LEU A 22 -5.78 -21.11 -15.53
N SER A 23 -5.74 -19.92 -16.13
CA SER A 23 -5.27 -19.72 -17.50
C SER A 23 -4.28 -18.54 -17.52
N SER A 24 -3.11 -18.74 -18.11
CA SER A 24 -2.07 -17.73 -18.25
C SER A 24 -2.33 -16.87 -19.49
N GLY A 25 -2.72 -15.60 -19.29
CA GLY A 25 -2.79 -14.58 -20.35
C GLY A 25 -1.48 -13.81 -20.48
N ALA A 26 -1.08 -13.49 -21.71
CA ALA A 26 0.23 -12.93 -22.04
C ALA A 26 0.24 -11.38 -22.18
N PHE A 27 1.34 -10.79 -21.68
CA PHE A 27 2.00 -9.48 -21.88
C PHE A 27 1.22 -8.13 -21.88
N ALA A 28 1.31 -7.43 -20.74
CA ALA A 28 1.61 -6.00 -20.65
C ALA A 28 2.93 -5.81 -19.84
N ALA A 29 3.66 -4.71 -20.09
CA ALA A 29 5.00 -4.46 -19.57
C ALA A 29 5.02 -3.78 -18.17
N GLY A 30 4.24 -4.29 -17.23
CA GLY A 30 4.12 -3.79 -15.85
C GLY A 30 2.70 -3.41 -15.44
N LEU A 31 2.56 -2.80 -14.26
CA LEU A 31 1.27 -2.39 -13.68
C LEU A 31 0.61 -1.32 -14.54
N VAL A 32 -0.66 -1.52 -14.91
CA VAL A 32 -1.45 -0.56 -15.67
C VAL A 32 -2.66 -0.11 -14.86
N PHE A 33 -2.82 1.20 -14.72
CA PHE A 33 -4.09 1.77 -14.24
C PHE A 33 -4.97 2.17 -15.42
N ASN A 34 -6.25 1.85 -15.34
CA ASN A 34 -7.27 2.24 -16.31
C ASN A 34 -8.29 3.16 -15.63
N PRO A 35 -8.03 4.48 -15.57
CA PRO A 35 -8.89 5.42 -14.87
C PRO A 35 -10.10 5.86 -15.70
N THR A 36 -11.23 6.06 -15.04
CA THR A 36 -12.39 6.81 -15.55
C THR A 36 -12.60 8.04 -14.68
N PHE A 37 -12.53 9.24 -15.28
CA PHE A 37 -12.66 10.52 -14.56
C PHE A 37 -14.08 11.11 -14.67
N VAL A 38 -14.64 11.55 -13.55
CA VAL A 38 -15.93 12.24 -13.48
C VAL A 38 -15.76 13.55 -12.71
N GLY A 39 -16.05 14.68 -13.37
CA GLY A 39 -16.11 16.00 -12.73
C GLY A 39 -14.78 16.72 -12.49
N PHE A 40 -13.68 16.29 -13.11
CA PHE A 40 -12.37 16.94 -13.03
C PHE A 40 -12.07 17.79 -14.26
N SER A 41 -11.37 18.91 -14.08
CA SER A 41 -10.79 19.71 -15.17
C SER A 41 -9.64 18.96 -15.87
N ALA A 42 -9.21 19.42 -17.04
CA ALA A 42 -8.10 18.80 -17.78
C ALA A 42 -6.78 18.81 -16.97
N ASP A 43 -6.48 19.89 -16.26
CA ASP A 43 -5.28 20.03 -15.42
C ASP A 43 -5.32 19.10 -14.19
N GLN A 44 -6.52 18.90 -13.62
CA GLN A 44 -6.72 17.94 -12.53
C GLN A 44 -6.57 16.50 -13.02
N GLN A 45 -7.15 16.16 -14.17
CA GLN A 45 -7.00 14.83 -14.78
C GLN A 45 -5.54 14.54 -15.11
N ALA A 46 -4.80 15.51 -15.66
CA ALA A 46 -3.37 15.37 -15.92
C ALA A 46 -2.58 15.12 -14.62
N THR A 47 -2.88 15.86 -13.56
CA THR A 47 -2.23 15.67 -12.25
C THR A 47 -2.51 14.28 -11.65
N ILE A 48 -3.75 13.78 -11.77
CA ILE A 48 -4.10 12.43 -11.30
C ILE A 48 -3.47 11.36 -12.20
N GLN A 49 -3.39 11.59 -13.52
CA GLN A 49 -2.70 10.69 -14.44
C GLN A 49 -1.20 10.61 -14.14
N ASP A 50 -0.56 11.72 -13.77
CA ASP A 50 0.84 11.73 -13.34
C ASP A 50 1.03 10.91 -12.05
N ALA A 51 0.10 10.99 -11.09
CA ALA A 51 0.11 10.15 -9.89
C ALA A 51 0.03 8.64 -10.22
N LEU A 52 -0.86 8.25 -11.16
CA LEU A 52 -0.96 6.87 -11.64
C LEU A 52 0.33 6.40 -12.34
N ASN A 53 0.94 7.28 -13.14
CA ASN A 53 2.19 7.00 -13.85
C ASN A 53 3.37 6.86 -12.88
N ASP A 54 3.41 7.66 -11.82
CA ASP A 54 4.43 7.58 -10.78
C ASP A 54 4.35 6.20 -10.09
N ILE A 55 3.16 5.80 -9.63
CA ILE A 55 2.97 4.49 -8.97
C ILE A 55 3.26 3.33 -9.92
N SER A 56 2.64 3.28 -11.11
CA SER A 56 2.91 2.21 -12.10
C SER A 56 4.37 2.16 -12.55
N GLY A 57 5.06 3.30 -12.51
CA GLY A 57 6.49 3.41 -12.73
C GLY A 57 7.35 2.60 -11.75
N ARG A 58 6.83 2.21 -10.57
CA ARG A 58 7.55 1.48 -9.51
C ARG A 58 7.32 -0.01 -9.51
N TYR A 59 6.25 -0.52 -10.12
CA TYR A 59 5.85 -1.92 -10.05
C TYR A 59 5.98 -2.64 -11.41
N THR A 60 6.09 -3.97 -11.38
CA THR A 60 6.28 -4.82 -12.58
C THR A 60 5.19 -5.85 -12.79
N ASP A 61 4.24 -5.97 -11.87
CA ASP A 61 3.08 -6.86 -11.99
C ASP A 61 2.31 -6.57 -13.26
N ASN A 62 2.19 -7.57 -14.14
CA ASN A 62 1.42 -7.43 -15.37
C ASN A 62 -0.09 -7.52 -15.08
N VAL A 63 -0.64 -6.49 -14.44
CA VAL A 63 -2.04 -6.43 -14.04
C VAL A 63 -2.65 -5.07 -14.41
N THR A 64 -3.94 -5.10 -14.73
CA THR A 64 -4.73 -3.87 -14.91
C THR A 64 -5.56 -3.61 -13.66
N VAL A 65 -5.58 -2.37 -13.18
CA VAL A 65 -6.44 -1.90 -12.09
C VAL A 65 -7.39 -0.84 -12.64
N ASN A 66 -8.68 -1.14 -12.63
CA ASN A 66 -9.74 -0.28 -13.16
C ASN A 66 -10.28 0.63 -12.06
N LEU A 67 -10.10 1.94 -12.22
CA LEU A 67 -10.39 2.92 -11.18
C LEU A 67 -11.44 3.91 -11.67
N LYS A 68 -12.44 4.20 -10.84
CA LYS A 68 -13.38 5.31 -11.08
C LYS A 68 -13.08 6.47 -10.17
N PHE A 69 -12.54 7.55 -10.71
CA PHE A 69 -12.31 8.81 -10.01
C PHE A 69 -13.54 9.72 -10.12
N THR A 70 -14.02 10.22 -8.99
CA THR A 70 -15.11 11.19 -8.92
C THR A 70 -14.69 12.42 -8.13
N ASN A 71 -14.83 13.60 -8.71
CA ASN A 71 -14.63 14.85 -8.00
C ASN A 71 -15.82 15.12 -7.08
N VAL A 72 -15.55 15.32 -5.79
CA VAL A 72 -16.57 15.51 -4.75
C VAL A 72 -16.38 16.84 -4.03
N ASN A 73 -17.32 17.20 -3.16
CA ASN A 73 -17.31 18.45 -2.39
C ASN A 73 -17.23 18.24 -0.86
N SER A 74 -16.94 17.00 -0.42
CA SER A 74 -16.83 16.61 0.98
C SER A 74 -15.65 15.64 1.17
N GLY A 75 -15.00 15.68 2.33
CA GLY A 75 -13.76 14.94 2.55
C GLY A 75 -12.59 15.54 1.76
N LEU A 76 -11.38 15.02 1.97
CA LEU A 76 -10.21 15.35 1.15
C LEU A 76 -10.05 14.33 0.02
N GLY A 77 -10.00 13.06 0.39
CA GLY A 77 -9.94 11.89 -0.48
C GLY A 77 -10.65 10.70 0.20
N GLY A 78 -10.99 9.69 -0.57
CA GLY A 78 -11.40 8.40 -0.04
C GLY A 78 -11.57 7.33 -1.12
N SER A 79 -11.23 6.09 -0.79
CA SER A 79 -11.41 4.91 -1.63
C SER A 79 -12.56 4.01 -1.15
N SER A 80 -13.14 3.25 -2.08
CA SER A 80 -14.16 2.24 -1.77
C SER A 80 -14.06 1.04 -2.70
N GLN A 81 -13.82 -0.12 -2.10
CA GLN A 81 -13.63 -1.41 -2.78
C GLN A 81 -14.22 -2.55 -1.97
N SER A 82 -14.52 -3.66 -2.66
CA SER A 82 -14.83 -4.93 -2.00
C SER A 82 -13.54 -5.59 -1.51
N LEU A 83 -13.62 -6.27 -0.38
CA LEU A 83 -12.55 -7.11 0.14
C LEU A 83 -12.95 -8.59 0.03
N PHE A 84 -11.95 -9.43 -0.23
CA PHE A 84 -12.14 -10.87 -0.43
C PHE A 84 -11.35 -11.65 0.59
N GLY A 85 -12.02 -12.60 1.22
CA GLY A 85 -11.43 -13.43 2.27
C GLY A 85 -10.66 -14.63 1.71
N PHE A 86 -9.43 -14.81 2.18
CA PHE A 86 -8.59 -15.99 1.97
C PHE A 86 -8.29 -16.64 3.31
N THR A 87 -8.00 -17.95 3.31
CA THR A 87 -7.38 -18.56 4.49
C THR A 87 -5.95 -18.04 4.62
N TYR A 88 -5.43 -17.97 5.85
CA TYR A 88 -4.04 -17.57 6.09
C TYR A 88 -3.04 -18.45 5.33
N GLY A 89 -3.25 -19.77 5.34
CA GLY A 89 -2.37 -20.70 4.62
C GLY A 89 -2.38 -20.48 3.11
N ALA A 90 -3.53 -20.15 2.52
CA ALA A 90 -3.63 -19.80 1.10
C ALA A 90 -2.89 -18.49 0.80
N PHE A 91 -3.15 -17.43 1.56
CA PHE A 91 -2.45 -16.15 1.41
C PHE A 91 -0.92 -16.32 1.53
N LYS A 92 -0.44 -17.00 2.57
CA LYS A 92 0.99 -17.23 2.78
C LYS A 92 1.63 -18.02 1.62
N SER A 93 0.92 -19.01 1.09
CA SER A 93 1.42 -19.81 -0.04
C SER A 93 1.50 -19.00 -1.32
N LEU A 94 0.51 -18.13 -1.57
CA LEU A 94 0.52 -17.21 -2.70
C LEU A 94 1.67 -16.19 -2.59
N LEU A 95 1.81 -15.55 -1.42
CA LEU A 95 2.90 -14.60 -1.17
C LEU A 95 4.28 -15.26 -1.33
N ALA A 96 4.45 -16.50 -0.85
CA ALA A 96 5.69 -17.25 -1.00
C ALA A 96 5.99 -17.66 -2.45
N ALA A 97 4.95 -17.96 -3.24
CA ALA A 97 5.11 -18.31 -4.66
C ALA A 97 5.39 -17.08 -5.52
N ASP A 98 4.91 -15.92 -5.09
CA ASP A 98 5.06 -14.66 -5.81
C ASP A 98 6.37 -13.93 -5.49
N ALA A 99 7.00 -14.18 -4.34
CA ALA A 99 8.22 -13.52 -3.87
C ALA A 99 9.34 -13.36 -4.93
N LYS A 100 9.68 -12.12 -5.30
CA LYS A 100 10.75 -11.78 -6.27
C LYS A 100 11.84 -10.89 -5.69
N SER A 101 11.57 -10.15 -4.62
CA SER A 101 12.51 -9.23 -3.97
C SER A 101 13.16 -9.84 -2.71
N ALA A 102 14.22 -9.18 -2.20
CA ALA A 102 14.79 -9.56 -0.90
C ALA A 102 13.82 -9.26 0.26
N LEU A 103 12.99 -8.22 0.11
CA LEU A 103 11.97 -7.87 1.09
C LEU A 103 10.87 -8.93 1.12
N ASP A 104 10.43 -9.45 -0.04
CA ASP A 104 9.46 -10.54 -0.11
C ASP A 104 9.93 -11.77 0.66
N ASN A 105 11.17 -12.19 0.42
CA ASN A 105 11.76 -13.33 1.10
C ASN A 105 11.78 -13.12 2.62
N THR A 106 12.06 -11.88 3.06
CA THR A 106 12.06 -11.50 4.49
C THR A 106 10.63 -11.51 5.06
N ALA A 107 9.67 -10.92 4.34
CA ALA A 107 8.27 -10.88 4.69
C ALA A 107 7.70 -12.29 4.86
N VAL A 108 7.88 -13.16 3.86
CA VAL A 108 7.44 -14.56 3.87
C VAL A 108 8.07 -15.34 5.02
N ALA A 109 9.37 -15.15 5.27
CA ALA A 109 10.07 -15.80 6.38
C ALA A 109 9.58 -15.34 7.77
N SER A 110 9.09 -14.10 7.91
CA SER A 110 8.53 -13.58 9.17
C SER A 110 7.13 -14.11 9.50
N LEU A 111 6.45 -14.70 8.52
CA LEU A 111 5.10 -15.25 8.73
C LEU A 111 5.20 -16.63 9.42
N PRO A 112 4.56 -16.84 10.59
CA PRO A 112 4.59 -18.12 11.29
C PRO A 112 3.83 -19.23 10.54
N GLY A 113 3.92 -20.48 11.01
CA GLY A 113 3.23 -21.62 10.38
C GLY A 113 1.69 -21.51 10.42
N GLY A 114 1.14 -20.95 11.49
CA GLY A 114 -0.28 -20.60 11.62
C GLY A 114 -0.49 -19.09 11.65
N ASN A 115 -1.74 -18.64 11.51
CA ASN A 115 -2.05 -17.20 11.57
C ASN A 115 -1.73 -16.68 12.99
N PRO A 116 -0.89 -15.64 13.14
CA PRO A 116 -0.57 -15.08 14.45
C PRO A 116 -1.77 -14.45 15.18
N PHE A 117 -2.89 -14.24 14.49
CA PHE A 117 -4.13 -13.67 15.01
C PHE A 117 -5.27 -14.69 15.13
N GLY A 118 -4.94 -15.98 15.28
CA GLY A 118 -5.90 -17.05 15.57
C GLY A 118 -6.58 -17.60 14.32
N ALA A 119 -7.88 -17.89 14.37
CA ALA A 119 -8.60 -18.53 13.28
C ALA A 119 -8.99 -17.58 12.12
N ARG A 120 -8.52 -16.34 12.14
CA ARG A 120 -8.89 -15.31 11.15
C ARG A 120 -8.36 -15.66 9.75
N GLY A 121 -9.11 -15.29 8.73
CA GLY A 121 -8.61 -15.23 7.36
C GLY A 121 -7.83 -13.94 7.08
N VAL A 122 -7.44 -13.74 5.83
CA VAL A 122 -6.80 -12.52 5.33
C VAL A 122 -7.70 -11.90 4.27
N ALA A 123 -7.97 -10.60 4.39
CA ALA A 123 -8.76 -9.84 3.44
C ALA A 123 -7.87 -9.10 2.45
N LEU A 124 -8.17 -9.23 1.15
CA LEU A 124 -7.40 -8.67 0.05
C LEU A 124 -8.29 -7.84 -0.88
N THR A 125 -7.72 -6.82 -1.53
CA THR A 125 -8.40 -6.10 -2.63
C THR A 125 -8.32 -6.91 -3.93
N ARG A 126 -9.14 -6.57 -4.94
CA ARG A 126 -9.06 -7.21 -6.27
C ARG A 126 -7.69 -7.03 -6.92
N ALA A 127 -7.13 -5.83 -6.81
CA ALA A 127 -5.82 -5.50 -7.38
C ALA A 127 -4.72 -6.38 -6.75
N GLN A 128 -4.72 -6.50 -5.42
CA GLN A 128 -3.77 -7.34 -4.69
C GLN A 128 -3.90 -8.84 -5.05
N ILE A 129 -5.12 -9.33 -5.23
CA ILE A 129 -5.37 -10.72 -5.66
C ILE A 129 -4.74 -10.98 -7.03
N ARG A 130 -4.83 -10.02 -7.96
CA ARG A 130 -4.19 -10.12 -9.28
C ARG A 130 -2.66 -10.03 -9.19
N ALA A 131 -2.12 -9.18 -8.32
CA ALA A 131 -0.69 -9.08 -8.08
C ALA A 131 -0.11 -10.43 -7.60
N LEU A 132 -0.81 -11.12 -6.68
CA LEU A 132 -0.52 -12.49 -6.23
C LEU A 132 -0.78 -13.60 -7.29
N GLY A 133 -0.89 -13.24 -8.56
CA GLY A 133 -1.04 -14.15 -9.70
C GLY A 133 -2.40 -14.84 -9.82
N GLN A 134 -3.42 -14.37 -9.08
CA GLN A 134 -4.76 -14.97 -9.13
C GLN A 134 -5.71 -14.19 -10.06
N SER A 135 -6.56 -14.92 -10.78
CA SER A 135 -7.53 -14.31 -11.68
C SER A 135 -8.79 -13.88 -10.93
N ILE A 136 -9.11 -12.60 -10.96
CA ILE A 136 -10.37 -12.03 -10.47
C ILE A 136 -10.82 -10.87 -11.36
N GLY A 137 -12.11 -10.89 -11.73
CA GLY A 137 -12.72 -9.81 -12.49
C GLY A 137 -13.04 -8.58 -11.63
N SER A 138 -13.21 -7.44 -12.30
CA SER A 138 -13.76 -6.23 -11.69
C SER A 138 -15.17 -6.44 -11.15
N ASP A 139 -15.73 -5.44 -10.48
CA ASP A 139 -17.13 -5.47 -10.08
C ASP A 139 -18.10 -5.46 -11.29
N GLY A 140 -19.40 -5.54 -11.01
CA GLY A 140 -20.44 -5.56 -12.06
C GLY A 140 -20.50 -4.30 -12.93
N ASN A 141 -19.83 -3.22 -12.54
CA ASN A 141 -19.69 -1.99 -13.32
C ASN A 141 -18.33 -1.87 -14.02
N GLY A 142 -17.46 -2.87 -13.88
CA GLY A 142 -16.13 -2.90 -14.48
C GLY A 142 -15.03 -2.24 -13.65
N PHE A 143 -15.27 -1.87 -12.39
CA PHE A 143 -14.29 -1.19 -11.53
C PHE A 143 -13.76 -2.08 -10.41
N ASP A 144 -12.49 -1.87 -10.04
CA ASP A 144 -11.86 -2.50 -8.88
C ASP A 144 -12.01 -1.64 -7.62
N CYS A 145 -11.94 -0.31 -7.80
CA CYS A 145 -12.05 0.68 -6.75
C CYS A 145 -12.73 1.95 -7.27
N TYR A 146 -13.53 2.57 -6.40
CA TYR A 146 -14.10 3.90 -6.57
C TYR A 146 -13.32 4.88 -5.71
N ILE A 147 -12.72 5.88 -6.33
CA ILE A 147 -11.94 6.91 -5.66
C ILE A 147 -12.70 8.24 -5.74
N SER A 148 -12.85 8.89 -4.60
CA SER A 148 -13.40 10.24 -4.48
C SER A 148 -12.30 11.21 -4.09
N LEU A 149 -12.18 12.34 -4.78
CA LEU A 149 -11.21 13.39 -4.47
C LEU A 149 -11.91 14.73 -4.42
N ASN A 150 -11.65 15.54 -3.42
CA ASN A 150 -12.17 16.91 -3.36
C ASN A 150 -11.17 17.89 -3.97
N ALA A 151 -11.14 17.97 -5.30
CA ALA A 151 -10.15 18.75 -6.01
C ALA A 151 -10.28 20.27 -5.77
N SER A 152 -11.38 20.74 -5.16
CA SER A 152 -11.53 22.15 -4.75
C SER A 152 -10.63 22.52 -3.56
N LEU A 153 -10.26 21.55 -2.73
CA LEU A 153 -9.34 21.70 -1.60
C LEU A 153 -7.87 21.51 -2.00
N CYS A 154 -7.61 21.12 -3.25
CA CYS A 154 -6.28 20.78 -3.72
C CYS A 154 -5.70 21.82 -4.68
N PHE A 155 -4.38 21.86 -4.76
CA PHE A 155 -3.65 22.45 -5.88
C PHE A 155 -3.15 21.34 -6.81
N THR A 156 -2.99 21.66 -8.09
CA THR A 156 -2.30 20.80 -9.06
C THR A 156 -0.82 21.14 -9.08
N ARG A 157 0.05 20.20 -9.48
CA ARG A 157 1.51 20.45 -9.46
C ARG A 157 1.94 21.56 -10.42
N SER A 158 1.18 21.79 -11.49
CA SER A 158 1.37 22.93 -12.40
C SER A 158 1.17 24.29 -11.71
N GLN A 159 0.42 24.33 -10.60
CA GLN A 159 0.19 25.54 -9.80
C GLN A 159 1.24 25.78 -8.71
N GLY A 160 2.08 24.78 -8.41
CA GLY A 160 2.98 24.79 -7.26
C GLY A 160 2.25 24.67 -5.91
N ALA A 161 3.01 24.53 -4.83
CA ALA A 161 2.47 24.35 -3.49
C ALA A 161 1.68 25.58 -2.99
N GLN A 162 0.50 25.37 -2.42
CA GLN A 162 -0.39 26.44 -1.95
C GLN A 162 -0.80 26.23 -0.49
N VAL A 163 -0.48 27.19 0.37
CA VAL A 163 -0.93 27.20 1.78
C VAL A 163 -2.46 27.20 1.83
N GLY A 164 -3.04 26.36 2.70
CA GLY A 164 -4.48 26.17 2.81
C GLY A 164 -5.07 25.16 1.81
N LYS A 165 -4.25 24.61 0.91
CA LYS A 165 -4.62 23.52 0.00
C LYS A 165 -3.68 22.32 0.13
N TYR A 166 -4.09 21.20 -0.47
CA TYR A 166 -3.36 19.92 -0.46
C TYR A 166 -2.85 19.57 -1.86
N ASP A 167 -1.79 18.77 -1.95
CA ASP A 167 -1.28 18.30 -3.25
C ASP A 167 -2.23 17.27 -3.85
N LEU A 168 -2.94 17.61 -4.94
CA LEU A 168 -3.87 16.68 -5.60
C LEU A 168 -3.15 15.40 -6.05
N HIS A 169 -1.88 15.50 -6.43
CA HIS A 169 -1.09 14.34 -6.83
C HIS A 169 -0.92 13.39 -5.65
N ALA A 170 -0.46 13.89 -4.50
CA ALA A 170 -0.26 13.05 -3.31
C ALA A 170 -1.57 12.47 -2.76
N VAL A 171 -2.65 13.27 -2.73
CA VAL A 171 -3.97 12.77 -2.32
C VAL A 171 -4.44 11.67 -3.28
N ALA A 172 -4.26 11.84 -4.60
CA ALA A 172 -4.60 10.78 -5.54
C ALA A 172 -3.75 9.51 -5.31
N GLN A 173 -2.44 9.66 -5.07
CA GLN A 173 -1.55 8.51 -4.80
C GLN A 173 -1.99 7.72 -3.57
N HIS A 174 -2.36 8.41 -2.49
CA HIS A 174 -2.90 7.78 -1.28
C HIS A 174 -4.10 6.87 -1.59
N GLU A 175 -5.08 7.39 -2.34
CA GLU A 175 -6.28 6.60 -2.67
C GLU A 175 -6.01 5.48 -3.68
N ILE A 176 -4.98 5.63 -4.53
CA ILE A 176 -4.52 4.59 -5.45
C ILE A 176 -3.84 3.46 -4.67
N ASP A 177 -2.99 3.78 -3.69
CA ASP A 177 -2.37 2.82 -2.77
C ASP A 177 -3.43 2.01 -2.02
N GLU A 178 -4.49 2.66 -1.55
CA GLU A 178 -5.64 1.96 -0.97
C GLU A 178 -6.28 0.96 -1.95
N SER A 179 -6.43 1.33 -3.22
CA SER A 179 -6.95 0.39 -4.23
C SER A 179 -6.07 -0.86 -4.39
N MET A 180 -4.76 -0.70 -4.17
CA MET A 180 -3.74 -1.76 -4.22
C MET A 180 -3.64 -2.58 -2.93
N GLY A 181 -4.36 -2.21 -1.88
CA GLY A 181 -4.30 -2.89 -0.58
C GLY A 181 -3.18 -2.38 0.33
N ILE A 182 -2.65 -1.18 0.08
CA ILE A 182 -1.74 -0.43 0.95
C ILE A 182 -2.58 0.57 1.76
N GLY A 183 -2.18 0.94 2.98
CA GLY A 183 -2.97 1.88 3.79
C GLY A 183 -4.30 1.31 4.26
N GLY A 184 -5.27 2.16 4.59
CA GLY A 184 -6.59 1.80 5.13
C GLY A 184 -7.13 0.38 4.89
N PRO A 185 -7.42 -0.08 3.65
CA PRO A 185 -7.97 -1.42 3.39
C PRO A 185 -7.03 -2.59 3.71
N ALA A 186 -5.75 -2.30 3.93
CA ALA A 186 -4.74 -3.24 4.41
C ALA A 186 -4.90 -3.59 5.89
N SER A 187 -5.85 -2.96 6.59
CA SER A 187 -6.26 -3.29 7.95
C SER A 187 -7.77 -3.45 8.08
N LEU A 188 -8.18 -4.34 8.99
CA LEU A 188 -9.58 -4.45 9.39
C LEU A 188 -9.82 -4.00 10.83
N ILE A 189 -8.83 -3.42 11.50
CA ILE A 189 -8.97 -2.87 12.84
C ILE A 189 -10.06 -1.77 12.80
N GLY A 190 -10.90 -1.74 13.84
CA GLY A 190 -12.06 -0.85 13.91
C GLY A 190 -13.25 -1.28 13.04
N SER A 191 -13.13 -2.31 12.22
CA SER A 191 -14.25 -2.89 11.45
C SER A 191 -14.95 -4.02 12.22
N GLY A 192 -16.23 -4.25 11.92
CA GLY A 192 -16.97 -5.42 12.43
C GLY A 192 -16.45 -6.77 11.91
N PHE A 193 -15.58 -6.77 10.91
CA PHE A 193 -15.01 -7.98 10.29
C PHE A 193 -13.71 -8.43 10.93
N ILE A 194 -13.12 -7.66 11.86
CA ILE A 194 -11.82 -7.98 12.48
C ILE A 194 -11.81 -9.34 13.20
N ASN A 195 -12.96 -9.83 13.64
CA ASN A 195 -13.08 -11.14 14.29
C ASN A 195 -12.99 -12.32 13.30
N THR A 196 -13.19 -12.07 12.01
CA THR A 196 -13.19 -13.07 10.94
C THR A 196 -11.98 -12.94 10.03
N PHE A 197 -11.53 -11.73 9.76
CA PHE A 197 -10.44 -11.44 8.85
C PHE A 197 -9.49 -10.40 9.45
N VAL A 198 -8.22 -10.46 9.06
CA VAL A 198 -7.25 -9.36 9.22
C VAL A 198 -6.91 -8.82 7.83
N GLY A 199 -6.43 -7.58 7.75
CA GLY A 199 -5.87 -7.09 6.49
C GLY A 199 -4.46 -7.66 6.27
N ALA A 200 -3.98 -7.66 5.02
CA ALA A 200 -2.66 -8.21 4.70
C ALA A 200 -1.52 -7.51 5.46
N ALA A 201 -1.57 -6.18 5.58
CA ALA A 201 -0.54 -5.41 6.30
C ALA A 201 -0.58 -5.62 7.82
N ASP A 202 -1.73 -6.01 8.40
CA ASP A 202 -1.81 -6.36 9.83
C ASP A 202 -0.91 -7.57 10.17
N LEU A 203 -0.67 -8.47 9.21
CA LEU A 203 0.31 -9.57 9.30
C LEU A 203 1.76 -9.09 9.33
N PHE A 204 2.02 -7.79 9.26
CA PHE A 204 3.34 -7.18 9.37
C PHE A 204 3.36 -6.02 10.38
N ARG A 205 2.34 -5.96 11.25
CA ARG A 205 2.20 -4.94 12.30
C ARG A 205 2.83 -5.39 13.63
N TYR A 206 3.87 -4.69 14.07
CA TYR A 206 4.62 -4.99 15.29
C TYR A 206 4.56 -3.84 16.30
N SER A 207 4.69 -4.17 17.58
CA SER A 207 4.83 -3.19 18.67
C SER A 207 6.24 -3.19 19.28
N ALA A 208 7.01 -4.25 19.04
CA ALA A 208 8.43 -4.38 19.34
C ALA A 208 9.04 -5.54 18.53
N ALA A 209 10.36 -5.68 18.55
CA ALA A 209 11.05 -6.83 17.98
C ALA A 209 10.52 -8.14 18.59
N GLY A 210 10.07 -9.06 17.72
CA GLY A 210 9.45 -10.34 18.07
C GLY A 210 8.00 -10.24 18.57
N VAL A 211 7.43 -9.03 18.67
CA VAL A 211 6.11 -8.81 19.28
C VAL A 211 5.13 -8.24 18.25
N ARG A 212 4.24 -9.10 17.75
CA ARG A 212 3.12 -8.72 16.89
C ARG A 212 2.06 -7.96 17.71
N THR A 213 1.44 -6.98 17.07
CA THR A 213 0.46 -6.09 17.73
C THR A 213 -0.81 -6.83 18.16
N ASN A 214 -1.44 -6.38 19.24
CA ASN A 214 -2.82 -6.76 19.53
C ASN A 214 -3.79 -5.92 18.68
N LEU A 215 -4.38 -6.54 17.65
CA LEU A 215 -5.26 -5.90 16.66
C LEU A 215 -6.59 -5.37 17.25
N ASN A 216 -6.89 -5.62 18.53
CA ASN A 216 -8.07 -5.08 19.20
C ASN A 216 -7.76 -3.85 20.08
N SER A 217 -6.55 -3.30 19.97
CA SER A 217 -6.11 -2.17 20.81
C SER A 217 -5.68 -0.98 19.96
N ASN A 218 -6.16 0.21 20.30
CA ASN A 218 -5.70 1.49 19.73
C ASN A 218 -4.34 1.89 20.33
N SER A 219 -3.45 0.93 20.49
CA SER A 219 -2.14 1.14 21.12
C SER A 219 -1.29 2.02 20.22
N VAL A 220 -0.63 3.01 20.81
CA VAL A 220 0.35 3.87 20.12
C VAL A 220 1.63 3.08 19.82
N GLY A 221 2.33 3.46 18.76
CA GLY A 221 3.66 2.93 18.45
C GLY A 221 3.67 1.57 17.74
N ASN A 222 2.55 1.15 17.15
CA ASN A 222 2.55 0.02 16.24
C ASN A 222 3.11 0.45 14.88
N TYR A 223 3.94 -0.38 14.27
CA TYR A 223 4.64 -0.04 13.03
C TYR A 223 4.67 -1.20 12.04
N LEU A 224 4.91 -0.86 10.78
CA LEU A 224 5.18 -1.82 9.72
C LEU A 224 6.61 -2.36 9.85
N SER A 225 6.75 -3.68 9.81
CA SER A 225 8.04 -4.36 9.77
C SER A 225 7.90 -5.73 9.11
N TYR A 226 8.86 -6.08 8.26
CA TYR A 226 8.89 -7.35 7.54
C TYR A 226 9.86 -8.37 8.14
N ASP A 227 10.67 -7.99 9.13
CA ASP A 227 11.76 -8.80 9.69
C ASP A 227 11.52 -9.13 11.18
N ASN A 228 10.29 -9.55 11.50
CA ASN A 228 9.86 -9.84 12.88
C ASN A 228 9.96 -8.63 13.83
N GLY A 229 9.70 -7.41 13.35
CA GLY A 229 9.68 -6.22 14.19
C GLY A 229 11.06 -5.62 14.48
N VAL A 230 12.13 -6.11 13.85
CA VAL A 230 13.50 -5.64 14.11
C VAL A 230 13.75 -4.29 13.45
N THR A 231 13.41 -4.16 12.17
CA THR A 231 13.51 -2.93 11.39
C THR A 231 12.12 -2.30 11.25
N LYS A 232 12.00 -1.06 11.73
CA LYS A 232 10.81 -0.25 11.56
C LYS A 232 10.82 0.40 10.18
N VAL A 233 9.80 0.13 9.36
CA VAL A 233 9.56 0.84 8.09
C VAL A 233 8.88 2.17 8.40
N ARG A 234 7.69 2.13 9.02
CA ARG A 234 6.94 3.34 9.36
C ARG A 234 5.95 3.07 10.49
N ASP A 235 5.73 4.06 11.35
CA ASP A 235 4.70 4.01 12.38
C ASP A 235 3.31 4.13 11.75
N TYR A 236 2.38 3.31 12.22
CA TYR A 236 0.99 3.35 11.77
C TYR A 236 0.17 4.34 12.58
N ASN A 237 -0.79 4.97 11.91
CA ASN A 237 -1.93 5.57 12.57
C ASN A 237 -2.72 4.49 13.32
N ASN A 238 -3.10 4.80 14.56
CA ASN A 238 -3.76 3.88 15.47
C ASN A 238 -5.22 4.27 15.75
N GLY A 239 -5.79 5.14 14.92
CA GLY A 239 -7.20 5.54 14.98
C GLY A 239 -7.58 6.45 16.15
N LEU A 240 -6.66 6.79 17.06
CA LEU A 240 -6.97 7.59 18.26
C LEU A 240 -7.49 8.99 17.93
N PHE A 241 -7.07 9.55 16.80
CA PHE A 241 -7.45 10.89 16.36
C PHE A 241 -8.25 10.87 15.05
N GLY A 242 -8.86 9.73 14.72
CA GLY A 242 -9.38 9.44 13.39
C GLY A 242 -8.29 8.86 12.48
N GLY A 243 -8.43 9.02 11.18
CA GLY A 243 -7.56 8.37 10.21
C GLY A 243 -7.92 6.91 10.02
N ASP A 244 -7.55 6.36 8.87
CA ASP A 244 -7.69 4.94 8.65
C ASP A 244 -6.54 4.18 9.35
N TYR A 245 -6.82 2.95 9.76
CA TYR A 245 -5.80 2.03 10.27
C TYR A 245 -4.96 1.53 9.10
N ALA A 246 -3.66 1.34 9.31
CA ALA A 246 -2.67 1.02 8.27
C ALA A 246 -2.19 2.21 7.41
N ASP A 247 -2.78 3.39 7.55
CA ASP A 247 -2.10 4.62 7.12
C ASP A 247 -0.93 4.94 8.05
N TRP A 248 0.01 5.77 7.60
CA TRP A 248 1.11 6.23 8.41
C TRP A 248 0.63 7.22 9.48
N ALA A 249 1.27 7.14 10.64
CA ALA A 249 1.18 8.21 11.62
C ALA A 249 1.87 9.46 11.04
N SER A 250 1.14 10.56 10.95
CA SER A 250 1.68 11.82 10.46
C SER A 250 2.78 12.35 11.40
N ASP A 251 3.87 12.83 10.81
CA ASP A 251 4.95 13.52 11.52
C ASP A 251 5.39 14.78 10.75
N ALA A 252 6.56 15.34 11.08
CA ALA A 252 7.06 16.54 10.44
C ALA A 252 7.50 16.34 8.97
N ASN A 253 7.67 15.09 8.54
CA ASN A 253 8.03 14.72 7.19
C ASN A 253 6.80 14.06 6.56
N PRO A 254 6.00 14.78 5.76
CA PRO A 254 4.78 14.20 5.22
C PRO A 254 5.10 13.11 4.19
N HIS A 255 4.30 12.06 4.23
CA HIS A 255 4.33 10.95 3.28
C HIS A 255 2.99 10.84 2.56
N VAL A 256 2.99 10.13 1.44
CA VAL A 256 1.77 9.95 0.64
C VAL A 256 0.71 9.21 1.45
N GLN A 257 1.09 8.12 2.14
CA GLN A 257 0.14 7.30 2.89
C GLN A 257 -0.12 7.82 4.32
N ASP A 258 0.21 9.07 4.65
CA ASP A 258 -0.14 9.66 5.94
C ASP A 258 -1.66 9.71 6.14
N ALA A 259 -2.13 9.39 7.34
CA ALA A 259 -3.57 9.39 7.68
C ALA A 259 -4.24 10.78 7.59
N PHE A 260 -3.44 11.84 7.62
CA PHE A 260 -3.89 13.23 7.57
C PHE A 260 -3.08 14.02 6.54
N GLY A 261 -3.80 14.74 5.67
CA GLY A 261 -3.17 15.56 4.64
C GLY A 261 -2.35 16.72 5.22
N THR A 262 -1.20 17.01 4.60
CA THR A 262 -0.36 18.16 4.94
C THR A 262 -0.57 19.30 3.96
N SER A 263 -0.95 20.48 4.46
CA SER A 263 -1.26 21.63 3.62
C SER A 263 -0.01 22.38 3.15
N GLY A 264 -0.03 22.87 1.91
CA GLY A 264 0.99 23.77 1.38
C GLY A 264 2.32 23.12 1.06
N GLN A 265 2.36 21.80 0.89
CA GLN A 265 3.58 21.07 0.56
C GLN A 265 3.35 20.12 -0.62
N LEU A 266 4.36 20.01 -1.47
CA LEU A 266 4.47 18.94 -2.47
C LEU A 266 4.98 17.69 -1.76
N ILE A 267 4.26 16.59 -1.88
CA ILE A 267 4.58 15.33 -1.20
C ILE A 267 4.88 14.29 -2.29
N ASN A 268 6.04 13.66 -2.22
CA ASN A 268 6.47 12.66 -3.18
C ASN A 268 6.29 11.26 -2.61
N TYR A 269 5.99 10.31 -3.48
CA TYR A 269 5.92 8.90 -3.14
C TYR A 269 7.29 8.40 -2.67
N SER A 270 7.32 7.84 -1.46
CA SER A 270 8.53 7.45 -0.74
C SER A 270 8.86 5.97 -0.94
N ASN A 271 10.00 5.53 -0.36
CA ASN A 271 10.35 4.12 -0.37
C ASN A 271 9.47 3.32 0.59
N GLU A 272 8.92 3.95 1.62
CA GLU A 272 8.06 3.34 2.61
C GLU A 272 6.75 2.83 1.98
N GLU A 273 6.16 3.59 1.04
CA GLU A 273 5.00 3.11 0.26
C GLU A 273 5.38 1.95 -0.68
N VAL A 274 6.57 2.02 -1.32
CA VAL A 274 7.08 0.93 -2.18
C VAL A 274 7.27 -0.36 -1.37
N MET A 275 7.90 -0.27 -0.20
CA MET A 275 8.08 -1.40 0.71
C MET A 275 6.74 -1.95 1.21
N ALA A 276 5.76 -1.06 1.46
CA ALA A 276 4.42 -1.46 1.88
C ALA A 276 3.71 -2.30 0.81
N GLY A 277 3.85 -1.93 -0.47
CA GLY A 277 3.35 -2.71 -1.61
C GLY A 277 4.09 -4.03 -1.81
N ASP A 278 5.43 -3.98 -1.85
CA ASP A 278 6.32 -5.14 -2.04
C ASP A 278 5.99 -6.26 -1.07
N GLY A 279 6.06 -5.99 0.23
CA GLY A 279 5.85 -7.04 1.24
C GLY A 279 4.43 -7.58 1.37
N ILE A 280 3.46 -7.08 0.60
CA ILE A 280 2.09 -7.64 0.52
C ILE A 280 1.77 -8.26 -0.85
N GLY A 281 2.77 -8.42 -1.72
CA GLY A 281 2.70 -9.17 -2.98
C GLY A 281 2.62 -8.32 -4.24
N TRP A 282 3.24 -7.14 -4.26
CA TRP A 282 3.41 -6.34 -5.48
C TRP A 282 4.88 -6.34 -5.92
N ASP A 283 5.17 -6.84 -7.11
CA ASP A 283 6.54 -6.86 -7.61
C ASP A 283 7.09 -5.45 -7.88
N VAL A 284 8.12 -5.05 -7.14
CA VAL A 284 8.79 -3.77 -7.38
C VAL A 284 9.84 -3.88 -8.47
N LYS A 285 9.98 -2.82 -9.29
CA LYS A 285 11.14 -2.66 -10.16
C LYS A 285 12.38 -2.63 -9.28
N SER A 286 13.33 -3.52 -9.55
CA SER A 286 14.64 -3.49 -8.91
C SER A 286 15.26 -2.10 -9.09
N VAL A 287 15.22 -1.29 -8.04
CA VAL A 287 16.03 -0.08 -7.97
C VAL A 287 17.46 -0.59 -7.72
N PRO A 288 18.47 -0.19 -8.51
CA PRO A 288 19.84 -0.55 -8.22
C PRO A 288 20.14 -0.15 -6.77
N GLU A 289 20.40 -1.13 -5.91
CA GLU A 289 20.81 -0.90 -4.53
C GLU A 289 21.88 0.19 -4.50
N PRO A 290 21.77 1.22 -3.64
CA PRO A 290 22.89 2.09 -3.34
C PRO A 290 24.08 1.17 -3.06
N THR A 291 25.20 1.42 -3.74
CA THR A 291 26.46 0.63 -3.85
C THR A 291 27.14 0.14 -2.54
N THR A 292 26.41 -0.14 -1.48
CA THR A 292 26.87 -0.71 -0.22
C THR A 292 27.53 -2.08 -0.42
N MET A 293 27.03 -2.91 -1.34
CA MET A 293 27.73 -4.14 -1.75
C MET A 293 29.00 -3.87 -2.57
N GLY A 294 29.04 -2.79 -3.36
CA GLY A 294 30.24 -2.33 -4.07
C GLY A 294 31.32 -1.83 -3.11
N LEU A 295 30.94 -1.11 -2.05
CA LEU A 295 31.83 -0.65 -0.99
C LEU A 295 32.37 -1.80 -0.13
N LEU A 296 31.55 -2.81 0.18
CA LEU A 296 32.00 -4.04 0.85
C LEU A 296 32.98 -4.85 -0.03
N GLY A 297 32.70 -4.96 -1.33
CA GLY A 297 33.60 -5.62 -2.30
C GLY A 297 34.95 -4.91 -2.44
N LEU A 298 34.95 -3.58 -2.53
CA LEU A 298 36.18 -2.78 -2.56
C LEU A 298 36.95 -2.84 -1.24
N GLY A 299 36.25 -2.84 -0.10
CA GLY A 299 36.84 -3.01 1.23
C GLY A 299 37.54 -4.35 1.40
N ALA A 300 36.92 -5.44 0.92
CA ALA A 300 37.50 -6.78 0.94
C ALA A 300 38.74 -6.90 0.04
N ILE A 301 38.72 -6.30 -1.17
CA ILE A 301 39.87 -6.27 -2.09
C ILE A 301 41.02 -5.44 -1.51
N ALA A 302 40.72 -4.30 -0.89
CA ALA A 302 41.72 -3.46 -0.23
C ALA A 302 42.37 -4.17 0.97
N ALA A 303 41.58 -4.86 1.80
CA ALA A 303 42.07 -5.67 2.92
C ALA A 303 42.94 -6.85 2.46
N TYR A 304 42.54 -7.54 1.39
CA TYR A 304 43.31 -8.63 0.79
C TYR A 304 44.65 -8.13 0.21
N ARG A 305 44.65 -6.99 -0.49
CA ARG A 305 45.89 -6.40 -1.05
C ARG A 305 46.84 -5.90 0.04
N ARG A 306 46.34 -5.43 1.19
CA ARG A 306 47.16 -5.04 2.34
C ARG A 306 47.87 -6.25 2.98
N ARG A 307 47.19 -7.40 3.07
CA ARG A 307 47.79 -8.63 3.65
C ARG A 307 48.89 -9.26 2.79
N LYS A 308 48.92 -9.00 1.48
CA LYS A 308 49.98 -9.50 0.58
C LYS A 308 51.27 -8.65 0.57
N LYS A 309 51.27 -7.48 1.23
CA LYS A 309 52.41 -6.56 1.28
C LYS A 309 53.11 -6.50 2.65
N ALA A 310 52.65 -7.29 3.62
CA ALA A 310 53.32 -7.55 4.89
C ALA A 310 53.94 -8.95 4.84
#